data_AF-A0A7W1B8E7-F1
#
_entry.id   AF-A0A7W1B8E7-F1
#
_cell.length_a   1.000
_cell.length_b   1.000
_cell.length_c   1.000
_cell.angle_alpha   90.00
_cell.angle_beta   90.00
_cell.angle_gamma   90.00
#
_symmetry.space_group_name_H-M   'P 1'
#
loop_
_entity.id
_entity.type
_entity.pdbx_description
1 polymer ?
#
loop_
_entity_poly.entity_id
_entity_poly.type
_entity_poly.pdbx_seq_one_letter_code
_entity_poly.pdbx_strand_id
1 'polypeptide(L)'
;MSREPRGSIGLRVAGRLITLVVVALTLLAGRVAHADSIDTLIKQLEADSKNVRLAAAVNLAKQSDQRIVLPFVKVLGNDSDASVRSVAAAGLGRLVTSATKAVFRDLVVKTLTIASTNDDSKDVQKQAAASLALITGKAATTTVSNPGTGGGGGGAGGVYINVGPMSSKTGNADDPKFRDLMRKQTAKTLTKIAAAMAQTWAGGGTPSRAALDKSGTQGFYVDGTLVELKIKDAGSTSTISCKVSMLLASFPEKSMFGFLNGGASVSASTSASEKALASQDCIEAVIENLITKQVVPTIKSKI
;
A
#
# COMPACT_ATOMS: atom_id res chain seq x y z
N MET A 1 -26.22 -82.60 -39.51
CA MET A 1 -24.91 -82.26 -40.11
C MET A 1 -24.56 -80.86 -39.67
N SER A 2 -23.36 -80.70 -39.15
CA SER A 2 -22.79 -79.62 -38.34
C SER A 2 -22.96 -78.20 -38.88
N ARG A 3 -23.12 -77.23 -37.95
CA ARG A 3 -22.34 -75.97 -37.87
C ARG A 3 -22.80 -75.13 -36.67
N GLU A 4 -21.99 -75.11 -35.60
CA GLU A 4 -21.68 -73.85 -34.92
C GLU A 4 -20.62 -73.11 -35.75
N PRO A 5 -20.54 -71.76 -35.71
CA PRO A 5 -19.61 -71.17 -34.75
C PRO A 5 -19.96 -69.75 -34.23
N ARG A 6 -19.37 -69.44 -33.05
CA ARG A 6 -18.86 -68.12 -32.58
C ARG A 6 -19.93 -67.05 -32.32
N GLY A 7 -20.12 -66.54 -31.11
CA GLY A 7 -19.11 -66.03 -30.19
C GLY A 7 -19.26 -64.50 -30.12
N SER A 8 -19.78 -63.98 -29.01
CA SER A 8 -19.80 -62.54 -28.74
C SER A 8 -19.38 -62.27 -27.29
N ILE A 9 -18.05 -62.23 -27.16
CA ILE A 9 -17.28 -61.53 -26.16
C ILE A 9 -17.76 -60.07 -26.13
N GLY A 10 -18.81 -59.75 -25.37
CA GLY A 10 -19.41 -58.41 -25.41
C GLY A 10 -19.48 -57.69 -24.07
N LEU A 11 -19.54 -58.41 -22.96
CA LEU A 11 -20.06 -57.78 -21.72
C LEU A 11 -19.03 -57.50 -20.62
N ARG A 12 -17.80 -58.03 -20.74
CA ARG A 12 -16.75 -57.80 -19.71
C ARG A 12 -15.82 -56.63 -20.01
N VAL A 13 -15.78 -56.15 -21.25
CA VAL A 13 -14.88 -55.06 -21.68
C VAL A 13 -15.51 -53.69 -21.40
N ALA A 14 -16.83 -53.56 -21.53
CA ALA A 14 -17.56 -52.32 -21.23
C ALA A 14 -17.44 -51.90 -19.75
N GLY A 15 -17.54 -52.84 -18.81
CA GLY A 15 -17.40 -52.54 -17.38
C GLY A 15 -16.02 -51.99 -16.99
N ARG A 16 -14.94 -52.61 -17.51
CA ARG A 16 -13.55 -52.19 -17.23
C ARG A 16 -13.20 -50.87 -17.90
N LEU A 17 -13.71 -50.60 -19.11
CA LEU A 17 -13.55 -49.29 -19.75
C LEU A 17 -14.30 -48.19 -19.01
N ILE A 18 -15.51 -48.46 -18.54
CA ILE A 18 -16.27 -47.47 -17.74
C ILE A 18 -15.58 -47.21 -16.40
N THR A 19 -15.05 -48.23 -15.72
CA THR A 19 -14.32 -48.00 -14.45
C THR A 19 -12.99 -47.27 -14.69
N LEU A 20 -12.27 -47.56 -15.78
CA LEU A 20 -11.04 -46.82 -16.14
C LEU A 20 -11.34 -45.39 -16.57
N VAL A 21 -12.44 -45.14 -17.28
CA VAL A 21 -12.86 -43.79 -17.67
C VAL A 21 -13.35 -43.00 -16.45
N VAL A 22 -14.06 -43.62 -15.49
CA VAL A 22 -14.47 -42.97 -14.24
C VAL A 22 -13.26 -42.71 -13.32
N VAL A 23 -12.33 -43.66 -13.18
CA VAL A 23 -11.09 -43.46 -12.42
C VAL A 23 -10.22 -42.39 -13.10
N ALA A 24 -10.10 -42.39 -14.43
CA ALA A 24 -9.42 -41.34 -15.18
C ALA A 24 -10.13 -39.99 -15.02
N LEU A 25 -11.46 -39.90 -15.10
CA LEU A 25 -12.19 -38.64 -14.86
C LEU A 25 -12.05 -38.16 -13.41
N THR A 26 -12.01 -39.05 -12.42
CA THR A 26 -11.76 -38.65 -11.02
C THR A 26 -10.29 -38.27 -10.76
N LEU A 27 -9.34 -38.81 -11.52
CA LEU A 27 -7.93 -38.39 -11.48
C LEU A 27 -7.70 -37.08 -12.25
N LEU A 28 -8.50 -36.77 -13.27
CA LEU A 28 -8.55 -35.45 -13.91
C LEU A 28 -9.34 -34.40 -13.10
N ALA A 29 -10.14 -34.82 -12.12
CA ALA A 29 -10.65 -33.97 -11.03
C ALA A 29 -9.64 -33.80 -9.88
N GLY A 30 -8.39 -34.21 -10.09
CA GLY A 30 -7.26 -33.95 -9.21
C GLY A 30 -6.98 -32.46 -9.12
N ARG A 31 -7.71 -31.79 -8.23
CA ARG A 31 -7.45 -30.45 -7.67
C ARG A 31 -7.09 -29.43 -8.75
N VAL A 32 -8.11 -28.69 -9.21
CA VAL A 32 -7.86 -27.29 -9.56
C VAL A 32 -7.39 -26.63 -8.28
N ALA A 33 -6.09 -26.69 -8.02
CA ALA A 33 -5.44 -25.80 -7.10
C ALA A 33 -5.71 -24.42 -7.70
N HIS A 34 -6.69 -23.71 -7.13
CA HIS A 34 -6.78 -22.28 -7.32
C HIS A 34 -5.43 -21.73 -6.85
N ALA A 35 -4.50 -21.56 -7.80
CA ALA A 35 -3.26 -20.88 -7.55
C ALA A 35 -3.70 -19.50 -7.04
N ASP A 36 -3.38 -19.22 -5.78
CA ASP A 36 -3.62 -17.93 -5.18
C ASP A 36 -3.10 -16.85 -6.14
N SER A 37 -3.81 -15.73 -6.26
CA SER A 37 -3.35 -14.59 -7.06
C SER A 37 -1.91 -14.21 -6.65
N ILE A 38 -1.56 -14.38 -5.37
CA ILE A 38 -0.20 -14.16 -4.85
C ILE A 38 0.79 -15.19 -5.43
N ASP A 39 0.46 -16.48 -5.41
CA ASP A 39 1.36 -17.53 -5.92
C ASP A 39 1.57 -17.38 -7.44
N THR A 40 0.53 -16.97 -8.17
CA THR A 40 0.61 -16.69 -9.60
C THR A 40 1.52 -15.49 -9.87
N LEU A 41 1.37 -14.41 -9.13
CA LEU A 41 2.24 -13.24 -9.25
C LEU A 41 3.68 -13.55 -8.84
N ILE A 42 3.90 -14.39 -7.81
CA ILE A 42 5.24 -14.84 -7.42
C ILE A 42 5.91 -15.59 -8.57
N LYS A 43 5.19 -16.48 -9.28
CA LYS A 43 5.71 -17.14 -10.48
C LYS A 43 6.05 -16.15 -11.59
N GLN A 44 5.23 -15.11 -11.77
CA GLN A 44 5.46 -14.09 -12.79
C GLN A 44 6.69 -13.22 -12.52
N LEU A 45 7.23 -13.19 -11.28
CA LEU A 45 8.53 -12.59 -10.99
C LEU A 45 9.70 -13.31 -11.68
N GLU A 46 9.49 -14.50 -12.24
CA GLU A 46 10.51 -15.28 -12.96
C GLU A 46 10.30 -15.28 -14.48
N ALA A 47 9.36 -14.47 -14.99
CA ALA A 47 9.08 -14.40 -16.41
C ALA A 47 10.25 -13.79 -17.21
N ASP A 48 10.45 -14.25 -18.45
CA ASP A 48 11.49 -13.71 -19.34
C ASP A 48 11.27 -12.21 -19.64
N SER A 49 10.01 -11.81 -19.81
CA SER A 49 9.64 -10.43 -20.08
C SER A 49 9.75 -9.55 -18.84
N LYS A 50 10.64 -8.55 -18.89
CA LYS A 50 10.79 -7.55 -17.84
C LYS A 50 9.48 -6.84 -17.48
N ASN A 51 8.60 -6.62 -18.46
CA ASN A 51 7.33 -5.92 -18.24
C ASN A 51 6.39 -6.78 -17.38
N VAL A 52 6.41 -8.10 -17.57
CA VAL A 52 5.63 -9.05 -16.76
C VAL A 52 6.18 -9.11 -15.35
N ARG A 53 7.51 -9.22 -15.19
CA ARG A 53 8.16 -9.20 -13.87
C ARG A 53 7.88 -7.90 -13.11
N LEU A 54 7.97 -6.75 -13.79
CA LEU A 54 7.70 -5.44 -13.19
C LEU A 54 6.25 -5.32 -12.76
N ALA A 55 5.29 -5.70 -13.61
CA ALA A 55 3.87 -5.68 -13.27
C ALA A 55 3.58 -6.60 -12.06
N ALA A 56 4.17 -7.79 -12.03
CA ALA A 56 4.06 -8.72 -10.91
C ALA A 56 4.63 -8.11 -9.62
N ALA A 57 5.84 -7.54 -9.66
CA ALA A 57 6.47 -6.89 -8.53
C ALA A 57 5.64 -5.71 -8.00
N VAL A 58 5.11 -4.86 -8.88
CA VAL A 58 4.25 -3.72 -8.50
C VAL A 58 2.97 -4.20 -7.82
N ASN A 59 2.35 -5.27 -8.32
CA ASN A 59 1.12 -5.80 -7.74
C ASN A 59 1.36 -6.49 -6.40
N LEU A 60 2.42 -7.27 -6.27
CA LEU A 60 2.83 -7.91 -5.03
C LEU A 60 3.21 -6.88 -3.96
N ALA A 61 3.86 -5.78 -4.34
CA ALA A 61 4.30 -4.75 -3.40
C ALA A 61 3.16 -3.92 -2.80
N LYS A 62 1.92 -4.11 -3.28
CA LYS A 62 0.68 -3.56 -2.71
C LYS A 62 0.00 -4.53 -1.74
N GLN A 63 0.41 -5.80 -1.73
CA GLN A 63 -0.14 -6.81 -0.83
C GLN A 63 0.56 -6.74 0.53
N SER A 64 -0.10 -7.25 1.57
CA SER A 64 0.44 -7.32 2.95
C SER A 64 0.81 -8.75 3.36
N ASP A 65 1.09 -9.62 2.39
CA ASP A 65 1.35 -11.04 2.62
C ASP A 65 2.84 -11.34 2.85
N GLN A 66 3.16 -11.99 3.98
CA GLN A 66 4.53 -12.33 4.35
C GLN A 66 5.18 -13.35 3.41
N ARG A 67 4.42 -14.14 2.64
CA ARG A 67 4.94 -15.07 1.63
C ARG A 67 5.77 -14.36 0.55
N ILE A 68 5.58 -13.05 0.38
CA ILE A 68 6.22 -12.22 -0.64
C ILE A 68 7.66 -11.84 -0.26
N VAL A 69 8.02 -11.91 1.03
CA VAL A 69 9.32 -11.45 1.53
C VAL A 69 10.49 -12.17 0.83
N LEU A 70 10.48 -13.50 0.79
CA LEU A 70 11.56 -14.26 0.16
C LEU A 70 11.63 -14.07 -1.36
N PRO A 71 10.51 -14.10 -2.11
CA PRO A 71 10.49 -13.71 -3.53
C PRO A 71 11.12 -12.34 -3.78
N PHE A 72 10.78 -11.32 -2.99
CA PHE A 72 11.37 -9.99 -3.17
C PHE A 72 12.85 -9.90 -2.78
N VAL A 73 13.30 -10.66 -1.78
CA VAL A 73 14.74 -10.79 -1.48
C VAL A 73 15.48 -11.37 -2.70
N LYS A 74 14.92 -12.39 -3.35
CA LYS A 74 15.51 -12.98 -4.57
C LYS A 74 15.55 -11.98 -5.72
N VAL A 75 14.44 -11.27 -5.98
CA VAL A 75 14.35 -10.27 -7.06
C VAL A 75 15.35 -9.15 -6.85
N LEU A 76 15.44 -8.60 -5.64
CA LEU A 76 16.38 -7.52 -5.32
C LEU A 76 17.85 -7.95 -5.53
N GLY A 77 18.19 -9.22 -5.31
CA GLY A 77 19.55 -9.71 -5.49
C GLY A 77 19.92 -10.08 -6.93
N ASN A 78 18.94 -10.49 -7.75
CA ASN A 78 19.21 -11.25 -8.97
C ASN A 78 18.52 -10.73 -10.24
N ASP A 79 17.53 -9.83 -10.14
CA ASP A 79 16.85 -9.36 -11.36
C ASP A 79 17.77 -8.44 -12.18
N SER A 80 17.81 -8.65 -13.49
CA SER A 80 18.62 -7.86 -14.42
C SER A 80 18.13 -6.42 -14.56
N ASP A 81 16.84 -6.15 -14.32
CA ASP A 81 16.24 -4.81 -14.52
C ASP A 81 16.16 -4.03 -13.19
N ALA A 82 16.80 -2.87 -13.17
CA ALA A 82 16.85 -2.00 -12.00
C ALA A 82 15.47 -1.53 -11.52
N SER A 83 14.49 -1.38 -12.41
CA SER A 83 13.13 -0.96 -12.02
C SER A 83 12.45 -2.06 -11.21
N VAL A 84 12.63 -3.33 -11.62
CA VAL A 84 12.08 -4.48 -10.92
C VAL A 84 12.74 -4.63 -9.54
N ARG A 85 14.07 -4.48 -9.46
CA ARG A 85 14.81 -4.48 -8.18
C ARG A 85 14.36 -3.34 -7.26
N SER A 86 14.18 -2.13 -7.80
CA SER A 86 13.73 -0.97 -7.03
C SER A 86 12.34 -1.19 -6.41
N VAL A 87 11.41 -1.76 -7.19
CA VAL A 87 10.07 -2.11 -6.68
C VAL A 87 10.15 -3.19 -5.60
N ALA A 88 11.01 -4.21 -5.77
CA ALA A 88 11.22 -5.23 -4.75
C ALA A 88 11.79 -4.63 -3.45
N ALA A 89 12.78 -3.74 -3.52
CA ALA A 89 13.30 -3.02 -2.37
C ALA A 89 12.21 -2.23 -1.63
N ALA A 90 11.42 -1.44 -2.37
CA ALA A 90 10.30 -0.68 -1.82
C ALA A 90 9.24 -1.59 -1.18
N GLY A 91 8.97 -2.74 -1.79
CA GLY A 91 8.05 -3.75 -1.27
C GLY A 91 8.53 -4.35 0.04
N LEU A 92 9.81 -4.72 0.14
CA LEU A 92 10.41 -5.24 1.38
C LEU A 92 10.31 -4.24 2.53
N GLY A 93 10.53 -2.95 2.26
CA GLY A 93 10.36 -1.87 3.23
C GLY A 93 8.95 -1.76 3.81
N ARG A 94 7.92 -2.17 3.06
CA ARG A 94 6.51 -2.17 3.50
C ARG A 94 6.09 -3.48 4.16
N LEU A 95 6.60 -4.60 3.68
CA LEU A 95 6.22 -5.94 4.15
C LEU A 95 6.84 -6.26 5.51
N VAL A 96 8.01 -5.71 5.82
CA VAL A 96 8.73 -6.00 7.07
C VAL A 96 8.35 -5.00 8.15
N THR A 97 7.80 -5.51 9.24
CA THR A 97 7.38 -4.74 10.42
C THR A 97 8.05 -5.29 11.67
N SER A 98 7.79 -4.69 12.84
CA SER A 98 8.19 -5.24 14.14
C SER A 98 7.56 -6.61 14.43
N ALA A 99 6.46 -6.97 13.77
CA ALA A 99 5.80 -8.27 13.93
C ALA A 99 6.35 -9.35 12.98
N THR A 100 7.21 -8.99 12.01
CA THR A 100 7.86 -9.95 11.12
C THR A 100 8.87 -10.80 11.89
N LYS A 101 8.88 -12.12 11.67
CA LYS A 101 9.83 -13.04 12.35
C LYS A 101 11.26 -12.53 12.19
N ALA A 102 12.01 -12.52 13.30
CA ALA A 102 13.37 -11.96 13.38
C ALA A 102 14.29 -12.48 12.26
N VAL A 103 14.26 -13.78 11.98
CA VAL A 103 15.05 -14.41 10.91
C VAL A 103 14.81 -13.77 9.53
N PHE A 104 13.54 -13.48 9.18
CA PHE A 104 13.22 -12.82 7.91
C PHE A 104 13.59 -11.35 7.93
N ARG A 105 13.42 -10.68 9.07
CA ARG A 105 13.80 -9.28 9.23
C ARG A 105 15.31 -9.09 9.05
N ASP A 106 16.13 -9.94 9.68
CA ASP A 106 17.59 -9.87 9.60
C ASP A 106 18.08 -10.14 8.17
N LEU A 107 17.47 -11.12 7.49
CA LEU A 107 17.75 -11.38 6.08
C LEU A 107 17.44 -10.14 5.22
N VAL A 108 16.27 -9.53 5.39
CA VAL A 108 15.88 -8.35 4.60
C VAL A 108 16.79 -7.16 4.89
N VAL A 109 17.14 -6.91 6.15
CA VAL A 109 18.10 -5.85 6.52
C VAL A 109 19.45 -6.10 5.87
N LYS A 110 19.95 -7.34 5.89
CA LYS A 110 21.22 -7.70 5.23
C LYS A 110 21.15 -7.45 3.72
N THR A 111 20.11 -7.93 3.05
CA THR A 111 19.95 -7.79 1.60
C THR A 111 19.80 -6.33 1.19
N LEU A 112 18.96 -5.55 1.86
CA LEU A 112 18.80 -4.12 1.56
C LEU A 112 20.09 -3.34 1.85
N THR A 113 20.87 -3.72 2.87
CA THR A 113 22.19 -3.11 3.15
C THR A 113 23.13 -3.34 1.98
N ILE A 114 23.23 -4.57 1.47
CA ILE A 114 24.05 -4.89 0.30
C ILE A 114 23.58 -4.09 -0.92
N ALA A 115 22.28 -4.06 -1.20
CA ALA A 115 21.74 -3.33 -2.35
C ALA A 115 21.95 -1.81 -2.23
N SER A 116 21.88 -1.25 -1.02
CA SER A 116 22.07 0.18 -0.79
C SER A 116 23.47 0.69 -1.13
N THR A 117 24.48 -0.19 -1.10
CA THR A 117 25.89 0.17 -1.33
C THR A 117 26.46 -0.40 -2.63
N ASN A 118 25.98 -1.57 -3.08
CA ASN A 118 26.61 -2.33 -4.15
C ASN A 118 25.73 -2.54 -5.39
N ASP A 119 24.46 -2.13 -5.39
CA ASP A 119 23.62 -2.25 -6.59
C ASP A 119 24.17 -1.36 -7.72
N ASP A 120 24.12 -1.81 -8.98
CA ASP A 120 24.64 -1.02 -10.12
C ASP A 120 23.82 0.26 -10.39
N SER A 121 22.56 0.31 -9.91
CA SER A 121 21.64 1.42 -10.12
C SER A 121 21.56 2.31 -8.88
N LYS A 122 21.79 3.61 -9.10
CA LYS A 122 21.65 4.63 -8.05
C LYS A 122 20.22 4.74 -7.50
N ASP A 123 19.21 4.43 -8.31
CA ASP A 123 17.83 4.46 -7.87
C ASP A 123 17.51 3.28 -6.94
N VAL A 124 18.05 2.10 -7.24
CA VAL A 124 17.94 0.94 -6.36
C VAL A 124 18.71 1.17 -5.07
N GLN A 125 19.93 1.73 -5.13
CA GLN A 125 20.71 2.09 -3.95
C GLN A 125 19.90 3.02 -3.01
N LYS A 126 19.33 4.10 -3.56
CA LYS A 126 18.50 5.06 -2.82
C LYS A 126 17.24 4.40 -2.24
N GLN A 127 16.54 3.60 -3.03
CA GLN A 127 15.31 2.94 -2.59
C GLN A 127 15.58 1.88 -1.52
N ALA A 128 16.68 1.13 -1.63
CA ALA A 128 17.10 0.17 -0.62
C ALA A 128 17.50 0.87 0.69
N ALA A 129 18.26 1.96 0.61
CA ALA A 129 18.58 2.80 1.75
C ALA A 129 17.32 3.35 2.44
N ALA A 130 16.36 3.86 1.67
CA ALA A 130 15.07 4.33 2.18
C ALA A 130 14.28 3.20 2.88
N SER A 131 14.35 1.98 2.35
CA SER A 131 13.65 0.83 2.91
C SER A 131 14.32 0.30 4.18
N LEU A 132 15.65 0.32 4.27
CA LEU A 132 16.38 0.08 5.53
C LEU A 132 15.98 1.09 6.60
N ALA A 133 15.87 2.35 6.20
CA ALA A 133 15.45 3.45 7.04
C ALA A 133 14.08 3.18 7.68
N LEU A 134 13.13 2.66 6.90
CA LEU A 134 11.81 2.26 7.38
C LEU A 134 11.88 1.06 8.35
N ILE A 135 12.67 0.03 8.04
CA ILE A 135 12.71 -1.23 8.82
C ILE A 135 13.52 -1.11 10.13
N THR A 136 14.59 -0.32 10.11
CA THR A 136 15.51 -0.15 11.25
C THR A 136 15.10 1.00 12.18
N GLY A 137 14.03 1.73 11.83
CA GLY A 137 13.61 2.94 12.55
C GLY A 137 14.55 4.13 12.36
N LYS A 138 15.60 3.98 11.53
CA LYS A 138 16.60 5.00 11.22
C LYS A 138 16.25 5.70 9.90
N ALA A 139 15.08 6.34 9.83
CA ALA A 139 14.71 7.04 8.60
C ALA A 139 15.51 8.33 8.42
N ALA A 140 16.54 8.26 7.56
CA ALA A 140 17.06 9.40 6.84
C ALA A 140 16.01 9.85 5.81
N THR A 141 15.26 10.87 6.21
CA THR A 141 15.04 12.11 5.44
C THR A 141 15.33 12.01 3.94
N THR A 142 14.32 11.75 3.11
CA THR A 142 14.27 12.40 1.79
C THR A 142 13.61 13.75 1.98
N THR A 143 14.49 14.72 2.22
CA THR A 143 14.28 16.12 1.94
C THR A 143 13.74 16.29 0.52
N VAL A 144 12.44 16.62 0.39
CA VAL A 144 12.10 17.65 -0.58
C VAL A 144 12.53 18.94 0.09
N SER A 145 13.74 19.37 -0.28
CA SER A 145 14.26 20.67 0.10
C SER A 145 13.30 21.73 -0.44
N ASN A 146 12.61 22.43 0.45
CA ASN A 146 12.33 23.83 0.23
C ASN A 146 13.01 24.58 1.38
N PRO A 147 13.98 25.48 1.10
CA PRO A 147 14.63 26.25 2.16
C PRO A 147 13.64 27.31 2.65
N GLY A 148 13.25 27.24 3.92
CA GLY A 148 12.31 28.20 4.48
C GLY A 148 11.92 27.91 5.92
N THR A 149 12.82 28.29 6.83
CA THR A 149 12.52 28.84 8.17
C THR A 149 11.61 28.04 9.12
N GLY A 150 12.28 27.30 10.03
CA GLY A 150 12.10 27.35 11.48
C GLY A 150 10.69 27.22 12.07
N GLY A 151 10.46 26.12 12.80
CA GLY A 151 9.35 26.05 13.75
C GLY A 151 9.25 24.73 14.51
N GLY A 152 9.65 24.77 15.79
CA GLY A 152 9.09 23.89 16.82
C GLY A 152 9.65 22.48 16.90
N GLY A 153 10.88 22.35 17.41
CA GLY A 153 11.34 21.09 17.98
C GLY A 153 10.38 20.65 19.10
N GLY A 154 9.98 19.37 19.05
CA GLY A 154 9.24 18.72 20.12
C GLY A 154 10.07 18.70 21.40
N GLY A 155 9.93 19.77 22.19
CA GLY A 155 10.29 19.78 23.60
C GLY A 155 9.36 18.89 24.40
N ALA A 156 9.74 18.64 25.66
CA ALA A 156 8.97 17.82 26.58
C ALA A 156 7.49 18.25 26.63
N GLY A 157 6.56 17.31 26.42
CA GLY A 157 5.11 17.59 26.42
C GLY A 157 4.46 17.91 25.06
N GLY A 158 5.17 17.73 23.94
CA GLY A 158 4.63 18.01 22.59
C GLY A 158 3.64 16.96 22.03
N VAL A 159 3.07 17.26 20.86
CA VAL A 159 2.21 16.32 20.10
C VAL A 159 2.93 15.90 18.81
N TYR A 160 2.96 14.60 18.52
CA TYR A 160 3.44 14.05 17.25
C TYR A 160 2.26 13.46 16.46
N ILE A 161 2.13 13.84 15.19
CA ILE A 161 1.13 13.30 14.27
C ILE A 161 1.82 12.53 13.16
N ASN A 162 1.57 11.22 13.10
CA ASN A 162 1.92 10.39 11.97
C ASN A 162 0.79 10.42 10.94
N VAL A 163 1.06 10.93 9.74
CA VAL A 163 0.12 10.93 8.63
C VAL A 163 0.28 9.65 7.81
N GLY A 164 -0.79 8.86 7.74
CA GLY A 164 -0.86 7.59 7.02
C GLY A 164 -0.77 7.73 5.49
N PRO A 165 -0.70 6.59 4.79
CA PRO A 165 -0.53 6.57 3.33
C PRO A 165 -1.75 7.09 2.57
N MET A 166 -2.91 7.25 3.22
CA MET A 166 -4.21 7.49 2.61
C MET A 166 -4.64 6.34 1.69
N SER A 167 -5.94 6.20 1.50
CA SER A 167 -6.54 5.23 0.59
C SER A 167 -7.67 5.86 -0.23
N SER A 168 -8.08 5.17 -1.28
CA SER A 168 -9.23 5.55 -2.10
C SER A 168 -10.00 4.29 -2.48
N LYS A 169 -11.33 4.40 -2.49
CA LYS A 169 -12.25 3.33 -2.86
C LYS A 169 -13.18 3.73 -4.01
N THR A 170 -12.82 4.78 -4.76
CA THR A 170 -13.70 5.31 -5.81
C THR A 170 -13.69 4.45 -7.08
N GLY A 171 -12.63 3.67 -7.29
CA GLY A 171 -12.45 2.89 -8.51
C GLY A 171 -12.00 3.76 -9.70
N ASN A 172 -11.61 5.00 -9.45
CA ASN A 172 -11.12 5.93 -10.46
C ASN A 172 -9.64 5.63 -10.79
N ALA A 173 -9.26 5.77 -12.06
CA ALA A 173 -7.88 5.60 -12.51
C ALA A 173 -6.88 6.55 -11.79
N ASP A 174 -7.36 7.71 -11.34
CA ASP A 174 -6.57 8.71 -10.62
C ASP A 174 -6.52 8.48 -9.11
N ASP A 175 -7.08 7.38 -8.59
CA ASP A 175 -7.03 7.02 -7.16
C ASP A 175 -5.62 7.11 -6.53
N PRO A 176 -4.52 6.68 -7.20
CA PRO A 176 -3.17 6.89 -6.69
C PRO A 176 -2.80 8.37 -6.50
N LYS A 177 -3.23 9.23 -7.43
CA LYS A 177 -2.98 10.69 -7.36
C LYS A 177 -3.80 11.32 -6.24
N PHE A 178 -5.06 10.91 -6.07
CA PHE A 178 -5.91 11.43 -4.99
C PHE A 178 -5.39 11.05 -3.60
N ARG A 179 -4.83 9.86 -3.43
CA ARG A 179 -4.15 9.48 -2.17
C ARG A 179 -2.96 10.38 -1.87
N ASP A 180 -2.17 10.69 -2.89
CA ASP A 180 -1.02 11.61 -2.77
C ASP A 180 -1.46 13.03 -2.41
N LEU A 181 -2.50 13.53 -3.09
CA LEU A 181 -3.13 14.81 -2.84
C LEU A 181 -3.65 14.91 -1.40
N MET A 182 -4.43 13.93 -0.93
CA MET A 182 -4.96 13.89 0.44
C MET A 182 -3.85 13.95 1.49
N ARG A 183 -2.76 13.21 1.28
CA ARG A 183 -1.63 13.18 2.21
C ARG A 183 -0.92 14.54 2.25
N LYS A 184 -0.62 15.11 1.08
CA LYS A 184 0.00 16.44 0.95
C LYS A 184 -0.86 17.52 1.58
N GLN A 185 -2.16 17.53 1.28
CA GLN A 185 -3.08 18.52 1.83
C GLN A 185 -3.23 18.36 3.34
N THR A 186 -3.33 17.14 3.86
CA THR A 186 -3.35 16.89 5.31
C THR A 186 -2.12 17.48 5.99
N ALA A 187 -0.93 17.18 5.45
CA ALA A 187 0.31 17.67 6.02
C ALA A 187 0.43 19.20 5.94
N LYS A 188 0.05 19.78 4.80
CA LYS A 188 0.03 21.23 4.57
C LYS A 188 -0.93 21.93 5.53
N THR A 189 -2.15 21.43 5.69
CA THR A 189 -3.13 22.03 6.61
C THR A 189 -2.66 21.92 8.05
N LEU A 190 -2.16 20.76 8.49
CA LEU A 190 -1.61 20.59 9.85
C LEU A 190 -0.46 21.57 10.13
N THR A 191 0.49 21.73 9.20
CA THR A 191 1.56 22.73 9.33
C THR A 191 1.02 24.15 9.45
N LYS A 192 -0.02 24.49 8.67
CA LYS A 192 -0.64 25.82 8.66
C LYS A 192 -1.37 26.16 9.96
N ILE A 193 -2.15 25.23 10.52
CA ILE A 193 -3.08 25.54 11.63
C ILE A 193 -2.66 24.96 12.99
N ALA A 194 -1.73 24.00 12.99
CA ALA A 194 -1.31 23.25 14.16
C ALA A 194 0.21 23.07 14.14
N ALA A 195 0.95 24.16 13.90
CA ALA A 195 2.42 24.14 13.84
C ALA A 195 3.10 23.57 15.10
N ALA A 196 2.42 23.58 16.24
CA ALA A 196 2.89 22.95 17.49
C ALA A 196 2.75 21.41 17.51
N MET A 197 1.99 20.83 16.59
CA MET A 197 1.85 19.39 16.40
C MET A 197 2.87 18.93 15.35
N ALA A 198 3.96 18.33 15.81
CA ALA A 198 5.05 17.92 14.95
C ALA A 198 4.64 16.75 14.04
N GLN A 199 4.94 16.86 12.76
CA GLN A 199 4.75 15.76 11.79
C GLN A 199 6.05 15.00 11.51
N THR A 200 7.16 15.53 12.00
CA THR A 200 8.49 14.93 11.93
C THR A 200 9.01 14.67 13.33
N TRP A 201 9.84 13.65 13.46
CA TRP A 201 10.46 13.31 14.73
C TRP A 201 11.92 13.72 14.73
N ALA A 202 12.35 14.40 15.80
CA ALA A 202 13.72 14.92 15.92
C ALA A 202 14.80 13.82 15.88
N GLY A 203 14.47 12.61 16.36
CA GLY A 203 15.36 11.45 16.28
C GLY A 203 15.48 10.83 14.89
N GLY A 204 14.81 11.39 13.88
CA GLY A 204 14.67 10.78 12.56
C GLY A 204 13.65 9.65 12.55
N GLY A 205 13.09 9.37 11.37
CA GLY A 205 12.08 8.32 11.20
C GLY A 205 10.83 8.46 12.06
N THR A 206 10.26 7.32 12.40
CA THR A 206 9.01 7.24 13.15
C THR A 206 9.32 6.82 14.59
N PRO A 207 8.86 7.57 15.60
CA PRO A 207 9.24 7.32 16.98
C PRO A 207 8.65 6.01 17.50
N SER A 208 9.41 5.30 18.33
CA SER A 208 8.87 4.18 19.10
C SER A 208 8.06 4.69 20.30
N ARG A 209 7.25 3.80 20.91
CA ARG A 209 6.51 4.13 22.13
C ARG A 209 7.43 4.64 23.25
N ALA A 210 8.56 3.95 23.46
CA ALA A 210 9.57 4.35 24.44
C ALA A 210 10.21 5.73 24.15
N ALA A 211 10.39 6.09 22.88
CA ALA A 211 10.93 7.40 22.52
C ALA A 211 9.95 8.53 22.84
N LEU A 212 8.66 8.31 22.58
CA LEU A 212 7.58 9.23 22.92
C LEU A 212 7.41 9.38 24.43
N ASP A 213 7.45 8.28 25.19
CA ASP A 213 7.38 8.31 26.65
C ASP A 213 8.55 9.09 27.26
N LYS A 214 9.76 8.83 26.78
CA LYS A 214 10.97 9.51 27.25
C LYS A 214 10.92 11.02 27.02
N SER A 215 10.30 11.47 25.93
CA SER A 215 10.12 12.90 25.65
C SER A 215 8.81 13.47 26.22
N GLY A 216 7.95 12.66 26.84
CA GLY A 216 6.60 13.07 27.21
C GLY A 216 5.75 13.55 26.02
N THR A 217 6.06 13.11 24.79
CA THR A 217 5.31 13.48 23.58
C THR A 217 4.14 12.53 23.37
N GLN A 218 2.95 13.06 23.13
CA GLN A 218 1.78 12.24 22.78
C GLN A 218 1.75 11.96 21.27
N GLY A 219 1.61 10.68 20.90
CA GLY A 219 1.58 10.23 19.52
C GLY A 219 0.16 9.98 19.01
N PHE A 220 -0.14 10.51 17.83
CA PHE A 220 -1.39 10.27 17.11
C PHE A 220 -1.15 9.82 15.68
N TYR A 221 -2.05 8.99 15.15
CA TYR A 221 -2.06 8.52 13.77
C TYR A 221 -3.31 9.06 13.08
N VAL A 222 -3.11 9.68 11.92
CA VAL A 222 -4.17 10.26 11.09
C VAL A 222 -4.12 9.63 9.71
N ASP A 223 -5.20 8.99 9.29
CA ASP A 223 -5.29 8.39 7.96
C ASP A 223 -6.65 8.65 7.33
N GLY A 224 -6.75 8.55 6.02
CA GLY A 224 -7.92 8.99 5.29
C GLY A 224 -8.28 8.04 4.15
N THR A 225 -9.57 7.92 3.87
CA THR A 225 -10.11 7.19 2.73
C THR A 225 -10.98 8.13 1.91
N LEU A 226 -10.66 8.32 0.63
CA LEU A 226 -11.62 8.86 -0.32
C LEU A 226 -12.68 7.78 -0.57
N VAL A 227 -13.86 7.99 0.00
CA VAL A 227 -14.96 7.01 -0.02
C VAL A 227 -15.74 7.12 -1.32
N GLU A 228 -15.95 8.34 -1.80
CA GLU A 228 -16.79 8.62 -2.96
C GLU A 228 -16.20 9.80 -3.75
N LEU A 229 -16.19 9.68 -5.07
CA LEU A 229 -15.99 10.78 -6.01
C LEU A 229 -16.98 10.59 -7.15
N LYS A 230 -17.97 11.46 -7.24
CA LYS A 230 -19.04 11.43 -8.24
C LYS A 230 -18.97 12.66 -9.10
N ILE A 231 -19.08 12.47 -10.41
CA ILE A 231 -19.18 13.55 -11.39
C ILE A 231 -20.54 13.39 -12.08
N LYS A 232 -21.36 14.42 -12.00
CA LYS A 232 -22.68 14.46 -12.63
C LYS A 232 -22.75 15.61 -13.62
N ASP A 233 -22.95 15.29 -14.88
CA ASP A 233 -23.11 16.30 -15.93
C ASP A 233 -24.57 16.77 -16.01
N ALA A 234 -24.74 18.07 -16.18
CA ALA A 234 -26.03 18.74 -16.38
C ALA A 234 -25.82 19.94 -17.33
N GLY A 235 -26.20 19.76 -18.58
CA GLY A 235 -26.00 20.78 -19.63
C GLY A 235 -24.52 21.04 -19.88
N SER A 236 -24.10 22.31 -19.77
CA SER A 236 -22.71 22.75 -19.92
C SER A 236 -21.89 22.68 -18.62
N THR A 237 -22.49 22.19 -17.54
CA THR A 237 -21.86 22.13 -16.21
C THR A 237 -21.76 20.70 -15.69
N SER A 238 -20.78 20.47 -14.83
CA SER A 238 -20.59 19.23 -14.10
C SER A 238 -20.51 19.52 -12.62
N THR A 239 -21.27 18.77 -11.83
CA THR A 239 -21.17 18.77 -10.37
C THR A 239 -20.25 17.65 -9.93
N ILE A 240 -19.17 18.00 -9.23
CA ILE A 240 -18.24 17.05 -8.64
C ILE A 240 -18.51 17.00 -7.15
N SER A 241 -18.88 15.82 -6.64
CA SER A 241 -19.10 15.59 -5.21
C SER A 241 -18.10 14.56 -4.69
N CYS A 242 -17.46 14.84 -3.57
CA CYS A 242 -16.49 13.96 -2.94
C CYS A 242 -16.83 13.73 -1.47
N LYS A 243 -16.53 12.53 -0.96
CA LYS A 243 -16.66 12.18 0.46
C LYS A 243 -15.37 11.57 0.95
N VAL A 244 -14.84 12.10 2.04
CA VAL A 244 -13.65 11.59 2.71
C VAL A 244 -14.02 11.16 4.12
N SER A 245 -13.46 10.02 4.51
CA SER A 245 -13.50 9.53 5.88
C SER A 245 -12.10 9.52 6.47
N MET A 246 -11.93 10.07 7.66
CA MET A 246 -10.65 10.15 8.37
C MET A 246 -10.69 9.34 9.66
N LEU A 247 -9.64 8.55 9.84
CA LEU A 247 -9.38 7.76 11.02
C LEU A 247 -8.37 8.48 11.92
N LEU A 248 -8.69 8.54 13.21
CA LEU A 248 -7.78 8.94 14.27
C LEU A 248 -7.51 7.76 15.19
N ALA A 249 -6.24 7.53 15.48
CA ALA A 249 -5.78 6.48 16.38
C ALA A 249 -4.60 6.94 17.23
N SER A 250 -4.32 6.25 18.34
CA SER A 250 -3.09 6.45 19.09
C SER A 250 -1.88 6.04 18.24
N PHE A 251 -0.70 6.54 18.57
CA PHE A 251 0.53 6.15 17.89
C PHE A 251 1.63 5.82 18.91
N PRO A 252 2.37 4.70 18.74
CA PRO A 252 2.40 3.78 17.60
C PRO A 252 1.37 2.62 17.62
N GLU A 253 0.59 2.45 18.69
CA GLU A 253 -0.28 1.29 18.89
C GLU A 253 -1.46 1.22 17.92
N LYS A 254 -1.82 2.36 17.30
CA LYS A 254 -2.93 2.48 16.35
C LYS A 254 -4.29 2.08 16.92
N SER A 255 -4.51 2.31 18.21
CA SER A 255 -5.83 2.16 18.84
C SER A 255 -6.75 3.29 18.36
N MET A 256 -7.74 2.92 17.55
CA MET A 256 -8.68 3.85 16.92
C MET A 256 -9.57 4.52 17.98
N PHE A 257 -9.74 5.84 17.89
CA PHE A 257 -10.62 6.59 18.79
C PHE A 257 -11.50 7.63 18.10
N GLY A 258 -11.33 7.83 16.80
CA GLY A 258 -12.13 8.79 16.04
C GLY A 258 -12.31 8.36 14.60
N PHE A 259 -13.55 8.49 14.10
CA PHE A 259 -13.89 8.28 12.71
C PHE A 259 -14.71 9.48 12.23
N LEU A 260 -14.11 10.31 11.42
CA LEU A 260 -14.60 11.63 11.04
C LEU A 260 -14.98 11.60 9.57
N ASN A 261 -16.10 12.20 9.20
CA ASN A 261 -16.59 12.17 7.82
C ASN A 261 -16.87 13.57 7.34
N GLY A 262 -16.53 13.83 6.08
CA GLY A 262 -16.76 15.10 5.42
C GLY A 262 -17.05 14.90 3.95
N GLY A 263 -17.77 15.85 3.37
CA GLY A 263 -18.02 15.87 1.95
C GLY A 263 -18.16 17.29 1.45
N ALA A 264 -17.87 17.48 0.17
CA ALA A 264 -18.02 18.75 -0.52
C ALA A 264 -18.61 18.50 -1.90
N SER A 265 -19.10 19.58 -2.50
CA SER A 265 -19.48 19.59 -3.89
C SER A 265 -19.01 20.88 -4.54
N VAL A 266 -18.45 20.77 -5.74
CA VAL A 266 -18.01 21.91 -6.55
C VAL A 266 -18.59 21.78 -7.96
N SER A 267 -18.68 22.89 -8.67
CA SER A 267 -19.17 22.93 -10.05
C SER A 267 -18.03 23.29 -11.00
N ALA A 268 -17.99 22.65 -12.15
CA ALA A 268 -17.02 22.90 -13.21
C ALA A 268 -17.70 22.86 -14.59
N SER A 269 -16.97 23.20 -15.64
CA SER A 269 -17.45 22.90 -17.01
C SER A 269 -17.44 21.40 -17.27
N THR A 270 -18.08 20.96 -18.36
CA THR A 270 -18.11 19.55 -18.76
C THR A 270 -16.79 19.03 -19.33
N SER A 271 -15.78 19.89 -19.50
CA SER A 271 -14.48 19.50 -20.03
C SER A 271 -13.75 18.53 -19.09
N ALA A 272 -12.99 17.59 -19.66
CA ALA A 272 -12.28 16.58 -18.89
C ALA A 272 -11.20 17.18 -17.96
N SER A 273 -10.49 18.21 -18.43
CA SER A 273 -9.46 18.90 -17.64
C SER A 273 -10.07 19.64 -16.46
N GLU A 274 -11.18 20.35 -16.66
CA GLU A 274 -11.87 21.09 -15.60
C GLU A 274 -12.49 20.14 -14.57
N LYS A 275 -13.06 19.01 -15.00
CA LYS A 275 -13.53 17.95 -14.09
C LYS A 275 -12.40 17.39 -13.23
N ALA A 276 -11.21 17.20 -13.79
CA ALA A 276 -10.05 16.68 -13.07
C ALA A 276 -9.51 17.67 -12.04
N LEU A 277 -9.47 18.96 -12.37
CA LEU A 277 -9.10 20.03 -11.43
C LEU A 277 -10.14 20.15 -10.31
N ALA A 278 -11.42 20.23 -10.66
CA ALA A 278 -12.51 20.32 -9.69
C ALA A 278 -12.59 19.09 -8.76
N SER A 279 -12.18 17.91 -9.23
CA SER A 279 -12.04 16.72 -8.38
C SER A 279 -10.95 16.90 -7.32
N GLN A 280 -9.83 17.52 -7.67
CA GLN A 280 -8.76 17.82 -6.72
C GLN A 280 -9.23 18.88 -5.72
N ASP A 281 -9.83 19.97 -6.19
CA ASP A 281 -10.36 21.05 -5.35
C ASP A 281 -11.39 20.56 -4.34
N CYS A 282 -12.30 19.67 -4.78
CA CYS A 282 -13.27 19.04 -3.90
C CYS A 282 -12.57 18.31 -2.75
N ILE A 283 -11.61 17.43 -3.08
CA ILE A 283 -10.89 16.61 -2.09
C ILE A 283 -10.10 17.51 -1.14
N GLU A 284 -9.39 18.51 -1.65
CA GLU A 284 -8.60 19.43 -0.84
C GLU A 284 -9.48 20.21 0.16
N ALA A 285 -10.64 20.68 -0.29
CA ALA A 285 -11.59 21.40 0.56
C ALA A 285 -12.14 20.52 1.69
N VAL A 286 -12.49 19.27 1.38
CA VAL A 286 -12.95 18.30 2.41
C VAL A 286 -11.85 18.02 3.43
N ILE A 287 -10.61 17.78 2.97
CA ILE A 287 -9.46 17.53 3.86
C ILE A 287 -9.20 18.75 4.74
N GLU A 288 -9.11 19.96 4.17
CA GLU A 288 -8.85 21.17 4.96
C GLU A 288 -9.94 21.38 6.03
N ASN A 289 -11.20 21.17 5.67
CA ASN A 289 -12.32 21.28 6.60
C ASN A 289 -12.23 20.23 7.72
N LEU A 290 -12.03 18.95 7.36
CA LEU A 290 -11.91 17.86 8.33
C LEU A 290 -10.75 18.10 9.30
N ILE A 291 -9.59 18.51 8.79
CA ILE A 291 -8.43 18.80 9.63
C ILE A 291 -8.73 19.96 10.59
N THR A 292 -9.26 21.05 10.06
CA THR A 292 -9.46 22.30 10.81
C THR A 292 -10.57 22.19 11.84
N LYS A 293 -11.69 21.56 11.49
CA LYS A 293 -12.91 21.55 12.30
C LYS A 293 -13.08 20.30 13.14
N GLN A 294 -12.41 19.21 12.79
CA GLN A 294 -12.62 17.92 13.45
C GLN A 294 -11.30 17.33 13.97
N VAL A 295 -10.31 17.04 13.11
CA VAL A 295 -9.09 16.32 13.54
C VAL A 295 -8.30 17.06 14.61
N VAL A 296 -7.93 18.32 14.37
CA VAL A 296 -7.13 19.08 15.35
C VAL A 296 -7.89 19.27 16.67
N PRO A 297 -9.19 19.66 16.68
CA PRO A 297 -9.98 19.70 17.91
C PRO A 297 -10.08 18.34 18.63
N THR A 298 -10.30 17.24 17.90
CA THR A 298 -10.39 15.91 18.52
C THR A 298 -9.07 15.50 19.16
N ILE A 299 -7.93 15.73 18.51
CA ILE A 299 -6.60 15.48 19.10
C ILE A 299 -6.40 16.35 20.34
N LYS A 300 -6.74 17.64 20.28
CA LYS A 300 -6.64 18.55 21.45
C LYS A 300 -7.51 18.13 22.64
N SER A 301 -8.60 17.39 22.41
CA SER A 301 -9.43 16.86 23.50
C SER A 301 -8.86 15.63 24.21
N LYS A 302 -7.77 15.06 23.67
CA LYS A 302 -7.11 13.85 24.17
C LYS A 302 -5.79 14.13 24.88
N ILE A 303 -5.28 15.35 24.78
CA ILE A 303 -4.00 15.76 25.36
C ILE A 303 -4.16 16.29 26.77
#